data_AF-A0A963Y4P5-F1
#
_entry.id   AF-A0A963Y4P5-F1
#
_cell.length_a   1.000
_cell.length_b   1.000
_cell.length_c   1.000
_cell.angle_alpha   90.00
_cell.angle_beta   90.00
_cell.angle_gamma   90.00
#
_symmetry.space_group_name_H-M   'P 1'
#
loop_
_entity.id
_entity.type
_entity.pdbx_description
1 polymer ?
#
loop_
_entity_poly.entity_id
_entity_poly.type
_entity_poly.pdbx_seq_one_letter_code
_entity_poly.pdbx_strand_id
1 'polypeptide(L)' 'HGEVTDPAIDIFDREAVFIDRVLDPVRRATPGLRVVMEHITTRDGVDYARSGGDDLGATITTHHLI' A
#
# COMPACT_ATOMS: atom_id res chain seq x y z
N HIS A 1 2.68 -6.66 -6.03
CA HIS A 1 1.47 -5.96 -5.59
C HIS A 1 1.31 -6.08 -4.10
N GLY A 2 1.11 -4.96 -3.40
CA GLY A 2 0.95 -4.93 -1.94
C GLY A 2 -0.48 -5.30 -1.58
N GLU A 3 -0.81 -6.58 -1.65
CA GLU A 3 -2.13 -7.12 -1.35
C GLU A 3 -2.01 -8.38 -0.49
N VAL A 4 -3.09 -8.71 0.21
CA VAL A 4 -3.25 -10.02 0.87
C VAL A 4 -3.99 -10.99 -0.04
N THR A 5 -3.69 -12.29 0.07
CA THR A 5 -4.31 -13.34 -0.77
C THR A 5 -5.34 -14.18 -0.02
N ASP A 6 -5.77 -13.74 1.16
CA ASP A 6 -6.79 -14.41 1.97
C ASP A 6 -8.11 -14.52 1.19
N PRO A 7 -8.64 -15.74 0.98
CA PRO A 7 -9.87 -15.93 0.22
C PRO A 7 -11.12 -15.37 0.93
N ALA A 8 -11.05 -15.08 2.22
CA ALA A 8 -12.14 -14.46 2.98
C ALA A 8 -12.19 -12.93 2.82
N ILE A 9 -11.20 -12.32 2.16
CA ILE A 9 -11.10 -10.88 1.96
C ILE A 9 -11.49 -10.54 0.52
N ASP A 10 -12.44 -9.62 0.39
CA ASP A 10 -12.89 -9.10 -0.90
C ASP A 10 -11.70 -8.52 -1.67
N ILE A 11 -11.66 -8.77 -2.98
CA ILE A 11 -10.55 -8.34 -3.84
C ILE A 11 -10.32 -6.82 -3.77
N PHE A 12 -11.37 -6.02 -3.57
CA PHE A 12 -11.28 -4.57 -3.46
C PHE A 12 -10.67 -4.09 -2.14
N ASP A 13 -10.69 -4.94 -1.09
CA ASP A 13 -10.17 -4.61 0.25
C ASP A 13 -8.74 -5.10 0.48
N ARG A 14 -8.19 -5.92 -0.43
CA ARG A 14 -6.90 -6.61 -0.20
C ARG A 14 -5.72 -5.66 -0.05
N GLU A 15 -5.71 -4.55 -0.79
CA GLU A 15 -4.66 -3.52 -0.70
C GLU A 15 -4.74 -2.79 0.65
N ALA A 16 -5.94 -2.37 1.07
CA ALA A 16 -6.16 -1.72 2.36
C ALA A 16 -5.76 -2.64 3.53
N VAL A 17 -6.16 -3.92 3.48
CA VAL A 17 -5.79 -4.89 4.53
C VAL A 17 -4.28 -5.15 4.54
N PHE A 18 -3.61 -5.15 3.38
CA PHE A 18 -2.16 -5.27 3.33
C PHE A 18 -1.46 -4.08 4.02
N ILE A 19 -1.96 -2.87 3.81
CA ILE A 19 -1.44 -1.66 4.48
C ILE A 19 -1.51 -1.86 6.00
N ASP A 20 -2.69 -2.18 6.51
CA ASP A 20 -2.96 -2.28 7.95
C ASP A 20 -2.20 -3.43 8.62
N ARG A 21 -2.22 -4.62 8.01
CA ARG A 21 -1.73 -5.85 8.65
C ARG A 21 -0.25 -6.10 8.40
N VAL A 22 0.33 -5.52 7.35
CA VAL A 22 1.70 -5.84 6.92
C VAL A 22 2.55 -4.58 6.85
N LEU A 23 2.23 -3.67 5.95
CA LEU A 23 3.15 -2.60 5.59
C LEU A 23 3.37 -1.60 6.72
N ASP A 24 2.30 -1.10 7.32
CA ASP A 24 2.37 -0.13 8.41
C ASP A 24 3.05 -0.72 9.67
N PRO A 25 2.74 -1.96 10.12
CA PRO A 25 3.53 -2.65 11.13
C PRO A 25 5.03 -2.75 10.80
N VAL A 26 5.40 -3.11 9.57
CA VAL A 26 6.81 -3.24 9.14
C VAL A 26 7.54 -1.90 9.21
N ARG A 27 6.91 -0.82 8.72
CA ARG A 27 7.50 0.54 8.76
C ARG A 27 7.69 1.04 10.19
N ARG A 28 6.71 0.80 11.09
CA ARG A 28 6.85 1.12 12.51
C ARG A 28 7.97 0.35 13.19
N ALA A 29 8.13 -0.93 12.87
CA ALA A 29 9.17 -1.78 13.45
C ALA A 29 10.58 -1.46 12.90
N THR A 30 10.67 -0.77 11.76
CA THR A 30 11.94 -0.47 11.08
C THR A 30 12.04 1.02 10.74
N PRO A 31 12.28 1.91 11.72
CA PRO A 31 12.36 3.34 11.46
C PRO A 31 13.44 3.68 10.43
N GLY A 32 13.10 4.54 9.46
CA GLY A 32 14.00 4.94 8.37
C GLY A 32 14.05 3.98 7.17
N LEU A 33 13.25 2.91 7.18
CA LEU A 33 13.07 2.06 6.00
C LEU A 33 12.36 2.84 4.88
N ARG A 34 13.06 3.01 3.76
CA ARG A 34 12.48 3.59 2.55
C ARG A 34 11.65 2.55 1.81
N VAL A 35 10.39 2.86 1.54
CA VAL A 35 9.44 1.96 0.89
C VAL A 35 8.84 2.60 -0.35
N VAL A 36 8.60 1.80 -1.38
CA VAL A 36 7.76 2.17 -2.52
C VAL A 36 6.59 1.20 -2.60
N MET A 37 5.37 1.73 -2.53
CA MET A 37 4.16 0.99 -2.87
C MET A 37 3.99 1.02 -4.38
N GLU A 38 4.40 -0.06 -5.03
CA GLU A 38 4.24 -0.17 -6.48
C GLU A 38 2.76 -0.25 -6.84
N HIS A 39 2.42 0.21 -8.06
CA HIS A 39 1.16 -0.03 -8.77
C HIS A 39 -0.09 0.00 -7.88
N ILE A 40 -0.25 1.07 -7.08
CA ILE A 40 -1.43 1.23 -6.22
C ILE A 40 -2.70 1.34 -7.06
N THR A 41 -3.80 0.82 -6.51
CA THR A 41 -5.09 0.71 -7.21
C THR A 41 -6.27 1.28 -6.43
N THR A 42 -6.11 1.55 -5.13
CA THR A 42 -7.21 1.98 -4.26
C THR A 42 -7.01 3.41 -3.74
N ARG A 43 -8.10 4.02 -3.28
CA ARG A 43 -8.05 5.30 -2.58
C ARG A 43 -7.20 5.19 -1.30
N ASP A 44 -7.34 4.09 -0.57
CA ASP A 44 -6.58 3.86 0.67
C ASP A 44 -5.07 3.81 0.40
N GLY A 45 -4.64 3.17 -0.70
CA GLY A 45 -3.25 3.19 -1.15
C GLY A 45 -2.74 4.61 -1.46
N VAL A 46 -3.56 5.44 -2.12
CA VAL A 46 -3.22 6.85 -2.41
C VAL A 46 -3.11 7.67 -1.12
N ASP A 47 -4.10 7.53 -0.23
CA ASP A 47 -4.16 8.31 1.00
C ASP A 47 -3.03 7.90 1.96
N TYR A 48 -2.72 6.61 2.05
CA TYR A 48 -1.59 6.11 2.84
C TYR A 48 -0.26 6.62 2.27
N ALA A 49 -0.04 6.52 0.95
CA ALA A 49 1.17 7.05 0.31
C ALA A 49 1.35 8.56 0.56
N ARG A 50 0.26 9.34 0.49
CA ARG A 50 0.28 10.78 0.80
C ARG A 50 0.62 11.08 2.25
N SER A 51 0.16 10.25 3.18
CA SER A 51 0.42 10.42 4.62
C SER A 51 1.80 9.95 5.07
N GLY A 52 2.52 9.19 4.22
CA GLY A 52 3.71 8.44 4.62
C GLY A 52 5.01 9.23 4.78
N GLY A 53 5.09 10.49 4.35
CA GLY A 53 6.30 11.32 4.47
C GLY A 53 7.43 10.95 3.49
N ASP A 54 8.65 11.39 3.79
CA ASP A 54 9.80 11.34 2.86
C ASP A 54 10.34 9.92 2.57
N ASP A 55 9.99 8.94 3.40
CA ASP A 55 10.44 7.55 3.28
C ASP A 55 9.38 6.61 2.68
N LEU A 56 8.23 7.12 2.24
CA LEU A 56 7.22 6.38 1.50
C LEU A 56 6.92 7.02 0.15
N GLY A 57 7.14 6.27 -0.93
CA GLY A 57 6.67 6.61 -2.27
C GLY A 57 5.60 5.63 -2.77
N ALA A 58 4.94 5.98 -3.87
CA ALA A 58 4.08 5.06 -4.59
C ALA A 58 4.19 5.26 -6.11
N THR A 59 3.95 4.20 -6.87
CA THR A 59 3.83 4.25 -8.33
C THR A 59 2.42 3.89 -8.76
N ILE A 60 1.99 4.42 -9.90
CA ILE A 60 0.70 4.10 -10.54
C ILE A 60 1.01 3.71 -11.97
N THR A 61 0.42 2.61 -12.45
CA THR A 61 0.57 2.21 -13.86
C THR A 61 -0.36 3.02 -14.75
N THR A 62 -0.03 3.16 -16.04
CA THR A 62 -0.88 3.86 -17.01
C THR A 62 -2.28 3.27 -17.11
N HIS A 63 -2.44 1.95 -17.01
CA HIS A 63 -3.75 1.29 -17.10
C HIS A 63 -4.64 1.55 -15.88
N HIS A 64 -4.06 1.90 -14.72
CA HIS A 64 -4.83 2.30 -13.54
C HIS A 64 -5.25 3.79 -13.56
N LEU A 65 -4.84 4.56 -14.58
CA LEU A 65 -5.21 5.97 -14.76
C LEU A 65 -6.35 6.19 -15.76
N ILE A 66 -6.77 5.14 -16.48
CA ILE A 66 -7.76 5.17 -17.56
C ILE A 66 -9.03 4.49 -17.09
#